data_AF-A0A953NW39-F1
#
_entry.id   AF-A0A953NW39-F1
#
_cell.length_a   1.000
_cell.length_b   1.000
_cell.length_c   1.000
_cell.angle_alpha   90.00
_cell.angle_beta   90.00
_cell.angle_gamma   90.00
#
_symmetry.space_group_name_H-M   'P 1'
#
loop_
_entity.id
_entity.type
_entity.pdbx_description
1 polymer ?
#
loop_
_entity_poly.entity_id
_entity_poly.type
_entity_poly.pdbx_seq_one_letter_code
_entity_poly.pdbx_strand_id
1 'polypeptide(L)'
;MTGAYSFVCQYGSTDTLLLRLSAMGGWQWRIGDSHWYGDYLACSPFKGARIRIVDFPDRTDVGYRYESDIKISPECRTPMTEIDEAYRKVLAQIPALDVKEIEWFD
;
A
#
# COMPACT_ATOMS: atom_id res chain seq x y z
N MET A 1 2.17 9.13 14.16
CA MET A 1 1.12 9.43 13.17
C MET A 1 1.22 8.36 12.12
N THR A 2 0.14 7.63 11.88
CA THR A 2 0.03 6.58 10.86
C THR A 2 -0.92 7.09 9.79
N GLY A 3 -0.74 6.67 8.55
CA GLY A 3 -1.66 6.98 7.44
C GLY A 3 -2.31 5.70 6.94
N ALA A 4 -3.56 5.76 6.53
CA ALA A 4 -4.25 4.66 5.88
C ALA A 4 -5.01 5.17 4.65
N TYR A 5 -5.06 4.36 3.59
CA TYR A 5 -5.63 4.75 2.31
C TYR A 5 -6.44 3.62 1.70
N SER A 6 -7.56 3.97 1.07
CA SER A 6 -8.31 3.11 0.18
C SER A 6 -8.14 3.60 -1.26
N PHE A 7 -7.96 2.67 -2.20
CA PHE A 7 -7.89 2.98 -3.62
C PHE A 7 -8.42 1.80 -4.44
N VAL A 8 -8.86 2.06 -5.67
CA VAL A 8 -9.30 1.03 -6.61
C VAL A 8 -8.23 0.84 -7.68
N CYS A 9 -7.85 -0.41 -7.98
CA CYS A 9 -6.88 -0.72 -9.02
C CYS A 9 -7.40 -1.80 -9.97
N GLN A 10 -6.97 -1.77 -11.24
CA GLN A 10 -7.39 -2.75 -12.24
C GLN A 10 -6.72 -4.12 -12.07
N TYR A 11 -5.61 -4.18 -11.32
CA TYR A 11 -4.93 -5.44 -11.03
C TYR A 11 -5.74 -6.22 -10.01
N GLY A 12 -6.19 -7.43 -10.40
CA GLY A 12 -7.09 -8.25 -9.57
C GLY A 12 -6.41 -9.33 -8.75
N SER A 13 -5.08 -9.27 -8.63
CA SER A 13 -4.35 -10.14 -7.71
C SER A 13 -3.18 -9.40 -7.08
N THR A 14 -2.93 -9.72 -5.81
CA THR A 14 -1.76 -9.28 -5.03
C THR A 14 -0.45 -9.56 -5.79
N ASP A 15 -0.33 -10.71 -6.47
CA ASP A 15 0.83 -11.03 -7.33
C ASP A 15 1.01 -10.07 -8.50
N THR A 16 -0.07 -9.72 -9.20
CA THR A 16 -0.02 -8.80 -10.35
C THR A 16 0.38 -7.40 -9.86
N LEU A 17 -0.18 -6.97 -8.74
CA LEU A 17 0.16 -5.70 -8.12
C LEU A 17 1.63 -5.69 -7.66
N LEU A 18 2.14 -6.78 -7.07
CA LEU A 18 3.55 -6.92 -6.72
C LEU A 18 4.45 -6.74 -7.94
N LEU A 19 4.19 -7.49 -9.02
CA LEU A 19 5.00 -7.43 -10.23
C LEU A 19 5.10 -6.01 -10.79
N ARG A 20 3.99 -5.26 -10.76
CA ARG A 20 3.95 -3.87 -11.21
C ARG A 20 4.72 -2.94 -10.27
N LEU A 21 4.50 -3.07 -8.97
CA LEU A 21 5.20 -2.28 -7.96
C LEU A 21 6.72 -2.53 -7.98
N SER A 22 7.15 -3.77 -8.14
CA SER A 22 8.56 -4.15 -8.27
C SER A 22 9.17 -3.68 -9.59
N ALA A 23 8.42 -3.67 -10.69
CA ALA A 23 8.92 -3.22 -11.99
C ALA A 23 9.21 -1.70 -12.05
N MET A 24 8.55 -0.90 -11.22
CA MET A 24 8.84 0.54 -11.11
C MET A 24 10.20 0.82 -10.46
N GLY A 25 10.77 -0.16 -9.75
CA GLY A 25 11.99 0.01 -8.99
C GLY A 25 11.82 0.92 -7.76
N GLY A 26 12.92 1.17 -7.07
CA GLY A 26 12.96 2.04 -5.88
C GLY A 26 12.59 1.32 -4.58
N TRP A 27 11.43 0.69 -4.50
CA TRP A 27 10.96 0.04 -3.26
C TRP A 27 10.96 -1.47 -3.38
N GLN A 28 11.46 -2.14 -2.34
CA GLN A 28 11.48 -3.59 -2.26
C GLN A 28 10.15 -4.10 -1.68
N TRP A 29 9.21 -4.38 -2.57
CA TRP A 29 7.94 -4.99 -2.24
C TRP A 29 8.09 -6.51 -2.09
N ARG A 30 7.32 -7.07 -1.17
CA ARG A 30 7.23 -8.51 -0.92
C ARG A 30 5.81 -8.89 -0.55
N ILE A 31 5.42 -10.13 -0.84
CA ILE A 31 4.21 -10.73 -0.30
C ILE A 31 4.46 -11.11 1.17
N GLY A 32 3.48 -10.82 2.01
CA GLY A 32 3.32 -11.40 3.33
C GLY A 32 1.98 -12.11 3.41
N ASP A 33 1.86 -13.02 4.37
CA ASP A 33 0.63 -13.76 4.65
C ASP A 33 0.11 -13.35 6.03
N SER A 34 -1.20 -13.14 6.12
CA SER A 34 -1.93 -12.80 7.34
C SER A 34 -3.14 -13.69 7.47
N HIS A 35 -3.34 -14.25 8.67
CA HIS A 35 -4.57 -15.00 8.98
C HIS A 35 -5.85 -14.15 8.79
N TRP A 36 -5.75 -12.83 8.96
CA TRP A 36 -6.89 -11.91 8.89
C TRP A 36 -7.15 -11.35 7.49
N TYR A 37 -6.07 -11.17 6.70
CA TYR A 37 -6.12 -10.44 5.43
C TYR A 37 -5.76 -11.30 4.22
N GLY A 38 -5.33 -12.55 4.45
CA GLY A 38 -4.68 -13.36 3.43
C GLY A 38 -3.38 -12.70 2.96
N ASP A 39 -3.10 -12.87 1.67
CA ASP A 39 -1.91 -12.31 1.04
C ASP A 39 -1.98 -10.78 0.95
N TYR A 40 -0.94 -10.13 1.44
CA TYR A 40 -0.79 -8.68 1.37
C TYR A 40 0.60 -8.31 0.87
N LEU A 41 0.73 -7.11 0.30
CA LEU A 41 2.04 -6.56 -0.06
C LEU A 41 2.60 -5.74 1.08
N ALA A 42 3.91 -5.80 1.28
CA ALA A 42 4.59 -4.91 2.18
C ALA A 42 5.93 -4.45 1.63
N CYS A 43 6.31 -3.24 2.01
CA CYS A 43 7.65 -2.71 1.82
C CYS A 43 8.06 -1.81 3.00
N SER A 44 9.35 -1.52 3.10
CA SER A 44 9.91 -0.60 4.09
C SER A 44 10.82 0.42 3.41
N PRO A 45 10.26 1.43 2.74
CA PRO A 45 11.05 2.35 1.91
C PRO A 45 11.88 3.33 2.73
N PHE A 46 11.48 3.60 3.97
CA PHE A 46 12.23 4.43 4.92
C PHE A 46 12.56 3.61 6.16
N LYS A 47 13.70 3.90 6.80
CA LYS A 47 14.08 3.23 8.04
C LYS A 47 13.02 3.49 9.10
N GLY A 48 12.38 2.41 9.54
CA GLY A 48 11.33 2.49 10.55
C GLY A 48 9.94 2.81 10.03
N ALA A 49 9.72 2.89 8.71
CA ALA A 49 8.40 2.98 8.11
C ALA A 49 8.09 1.68 7.36
N ARG A 50 6.93 1.09 7.64
CA ARG A 50 6.41 -0.07 6.92
C ARG A 50 5.10 0.32 6.25
N ILE A 51 5.00 0.03 4.96
CA ILE A 51 3.76 0.19 4.20
C ILE A 51 3.21 -1.21 3.94
N ARG A 52 1.92 -1.40 4.14
CA ARG A 52 1.19 -2.61 3.72
C ARG A 52 0.09 -2.23 2.73
N ILE A 53 -0.16 -3.08 1.75
CA ILE A 53 -1.34 -3.02 0.89
C ILE A 53 -2.06 -4.35 1.04
N VAL A 54 -3.27 -4.32 1.55
CA VAL A 54 -4.15 -5.48 1.74
C VAL A 54 -5.20 -5.49 0.65
N ASP A 55 -5.48 -6.68 0.14
CA ASP A 55 -6.61 -6.93 -0.75
C ASP A 55 -7.83 -7.25 0.13
N PHE A 56 -8.84 -6.38 0.11
CA PHE A 56 -10.15 -6.73 0.65
C PHE A 56 -11.00 -7.21 -0.52
N PRO A 57 -11.79 -8.29 -0.38
CA PRO A 57 -12.45 -9.01 -1.48
C PRO A 57 -13.53 -8.21 -2.25
N ASP A 58 -13.58 -6.89 -2.09
CA ASP A 58 -14.48 -5.96 -2.74
C ASP A 58 -14.05 -5.70 -4.19
N ARG A 59 -14.68 -6.45 -5.10
CA ARG A 59 -14.72 -6.07 -6.51
C ARG A 59 -15.68 -4.90 -6.70
N THR A 60 -15.21 -3.87 -7.39
CA THR A 60 -16.00 -2.71 -7.82
C THR A 60 -16.29 -2.81 -9.32
N ASP A 61 -17.13 -1.92 -9.84
CA ASP A 61 -17.43 -1.85 -11.28
C ASP A 61 -16.20 -1.51 -12.14
N VAL A 62 -15.19 -0.86 -11.55
CA VAL A 62 -14.02 -0.31 -12.27
C VAL A 62 -12.69 -0.99 -11.91
N GLY A 63 -12.70 -1.94 -10.98
CA GLY A 63 -11.49 -2.65 -10.52
C GLY A 63 -11.67 -3.31 -9.14
N TYR A 64 -10.56 -3.50 -8.44
CA TYR A 64 -10.47 -4.16 -7.14
C TYR A 64 -10.08 -3.12 -6.09
N ARG A 65 -10.78 -3.14 -4.95
CA ARG A 65 -10.49 -2.23 -3.84
C ARG A 65 -9.33 -2.76 -3.02
N TYR A 66 -8.30 -1.94 -2.89
CA TYR A 66 -7.19 -2.16 -1.98
C TYR A 66 -7.26 -1.16 -0.84
N GLU A 67 -6.83 -1.61 0.32
CA GLU A 67 -6.53 -0.72 1.44
C GLU A 67 -5.07 -0.82 1.79
N SER A 68 -4.54 0.23 2.41
CA SER A 68 -3.13 0.29 2.77
C SER A 68 -2.92 1.07 4.03
N ASP A 69 -1.91 0.69 4.80
CA ASP A 69 -1.53 1.38 6.01
C ASP A 69 -0.02 1.63 6.07
N ILE A 70 0.34 2.70 6.76
CA ILE A 70 1.71 3.12 7.00
C ILE A 70 1.96 3.08 8.50
N LYS A 71 2.71 2.05 8.92
CA LYS A 71 3.13 1.86 10.31
C LYS A 71 4.50 2.49 10.53
N ILE A 72 4.55 3.45 11.44
CA ILE A 72 5.77 4.13 11.86
C ILE A 72 6.25 3.55 13.19
N SER A 73 7.52 3.15 13.21
CA SER A 73 8.23 2.69 14.41
C SER A 73 8.97 3.86 15.10
N PRO A 74 9.35 3.72 16.39
CA PRO A 74 10.05 4.76 17.14
C PRO A 74 11.40 5.20 16.53
N GLU A 75 12.06 4.33 15.76
CA GLU A 75 13.32 4.63 15.09
C GLU A 75 13.16 5.45 13.80
N CYS A 76 11.93 5.67 13.32
CA CYS A 76 11.68 6.45 12.13
C CYS A 76 11.98 7.93 12.36
N ARG A 77 12.84 8.48 11.51
CA ARG A 77 13.20 9.91 11.50
C ARG A 77 12.58 10.68 10.35
N THR A 78 12.09 9.98 9.33
CA THR A 78 11.42 10.58 8.18
C THR A 78 10.05 11.14 8.62
N PRO A 79 9.74 12.41 8.32
CA PRO A 79 8.42 12.98 8.60
C PRO A 79 7.31 12.22 7.89
N MET A 80 6.15 12.07 8.56
CA MET A 80 4.99 11.39 7.96
C MET A 80 4.54 12.04 6.64
N THR A 81 4.67 13.37 6.52
CA THR A 81 4.34 14.10 5.29
C THR A 81 5.22 13.67 4.11
N GLU A 82 6.51 13.43 4.34
CA GLU A 82 7.42 12.95 3.30
C GLU A 82 7.10 11.51 2.89
N ILE A 83 6.73 10.66 3.86
CA ILE A 83 6.32 9.28 3.61
C ILE A 83 5.00 9.25 2.82
N ASP A 84 4.00 10.06 3.20
CA ASP A 84 2.72 10.22 2.50
C ASP A 84 2.93 10.68 1.05
N GLU A 85 3.71 11.75 0.83
CA GLU A 85 4.00 12.25 -0.51
C GLU A 85 4.69 11.18 -1.38
N ALA A 86 5.66 10.47 -0.81
CA ALA A 86 6.36 9.40 -1.53
C ALA A 86 5.41 8.24 -1.87
N TYR A 87 4.52 7.86 -0.94
CA TYR A 87 3.53 6.81 -1.18
C TYR A 87 2.49 7.19 -2.23
N ARG A 88 1.96 8.42 -2.18
CA ARG A 88 1.04 8.94 -3.20
C ARG A 88 1.69 8.96 -4.58
N LYS A 89 2.99 9.26 -4.68
CA LYS A 89 3.74 9.17 -5.95
C LYS A 89 3.85 7.73 -6.47
N VAL A 90 3.90 6.73 -5.59
CA VAL A 90 3.85 5.31 -6.01
C VAL A 90 2.46 4.95 -6.51
N LEU A 91 1.41 5.33 -5.78
CA LEU A 91 0.02 5.08 -6.20
C LEU A 91 -0.31 5.76 -7.54
N ALA A 92 0.21 6.96 -7.79
CA ALA A 92 0.02 7.68 -9.05
C ALA A 92 0.68 7.01 -10.28
N GLN A 93 1.62 6.07 -10.08
CA GLN A 93 2.29 5.36 -11.16
C GLN A 93 1.60 4.04 -11.52
N ILE A 94 0.65 3.58 -10.70
CA ILE A 94 -0.26 2.48 -11.04
C ILE A 94 -1.62 3.08 -11.43
N PRO A 95 -2.51 2.34 -12.12
CA PRO A 95 -3.87 2.80 -12.40
C PRO A 95 -4.73 2.76 -11.13
N ALA A 96 -4.28 3.42 -10.05
CA ALA A 96 -5.04 3.62 -8.83
C ALA A 96 -6.03 4.77 -9.03
N LEU A 97 -7.28 4.49 -8.72
CA LEU A 97 -8.41 5.42 -8.79
C LEU A 97 -8.96 5.63 -7.37
N ASP A 98 -9.71 6.71 -7.19
CA ASP A 98 -10.42 7.01 -5.94
C ASP A 98 -9.56 6.92 -4.68
N VAL A 99 -8.29 7.33 -4.76
CA VAL A 99 -7.35 7.31 -3.63
C VAL A 99 -7.88 8.24 -2.53
N LYS A 100 -8.27 7.65 -1.39
CA LYS A 100 -8.84 8.34 -0.23
C LYS A 100 -8.07 7.96 1.01
N GLU A 101 -7.87 8.92 1.90
CA GLU A 101 -7.44 8.62 3.27
C GLU A 101 -8.62 8.00 4.03
N ILE A 102 -8.35 6.97 4.82
CA ILE A 102 -9.33 6.24 5.62
C ILE A 102 -8.89 6.16 7.07
N GLU A 103 -9.79 5.71 7.94
CA GLU A 103 -9.41 5.35 9.30
C GLU A 103 -8.41 4.19 9.28
N TRP A 104 -7.50 4.19 10.25
CA TRP A 104 -6.49 3.16 10.36
C TRP A 104 -7.11 1.80 10.73
N PHE A 105 -6.56 0.74 10.15
CA PHE A 105 -6.98 -0.66 10.35
C PHE A 105 -5.73 -1.53 10.66
N ASP A 106 -5.87 -2.61 11.43
CA ASP A 106 -4.73 -3.37 11.98
C ASP A 106 -4.46 -4.73 11.33
#